data_AF-A0A7Y3B8Q3-F1
#
_entry.id   AF-A0A7Y3B8Q3-F1
#
_cell.length_a   1.000
_cell.length_b   1.000
_cell.length_c   1.000
_cell.angle_alpha   90.00
_cell.angle_beta   90.00
_cell.angle_gamma   90.00
#
_symmetry.space_group_name_H-M   'P 1'
#
loop_
_entity.id
_entity.type
_entity.pdbx_description
1 polymer ?
#
loop_
_entity_poly.entity_id
_entity_poly.type
_entity_poly.pdbx_seq_one_letter_code
_entity_poly.pdbx_strand_id
1 'polypeptide(L)'
;ASARVGIAFASEAIVELLNNVKMPYNISKLNQKAALEALENQSEFKKNIEIILNEKENLIKALSDLKLVKRIYPSDANFLLVEFENANKIYKDLVEQKIITRNRHSLVNNCIRITVGTPSENEALLKALKNIES
;
A
#
# COMPACT_ATOMS: atom_id res chain seq x y z
N ALA A 1 2.33 4.66 -9.75
CA ALA A 1 2.87 3.52 -10.52
C ALA A 1 2.07 3.36 -11.81
N SER A 2 2.67 3.69 -12.96
CA SER A 2 1.98 3.60 -14.26
C SER A 2 2.73 2.71 -15.27
N ALA A 3 4.05 2.54 -15.11
CA ALA A 3 4.80 1.56 -15.87
C ALA A 3 4.43 0.14 -15.44
N ARG A 4 3.91 -0.67 -16.37
CA ARG A 4 3.50 -2.06 -16.14
C ARG A 4 4.69 -3.00 -16.39
N VAL A 5 5.69 -2.94 -15.51
CA VAL A 5 6.92 -3.74 -15.61
C VAL A 5 7.06 -4.60 -14.35
N GLY A 6 7.36 -5.88 -14.54
CA GLY A 6 7.67 -6.83 -13.47
C GLY A 6 8.85 -7.70 -13.89
N ILE A 7 9.64 -8.15 -12.91
CA ILE A 7 10.85 -8.96 -13.11
C ILE A 7 10.70 -10.23 -12.28
N ALA A 8 11.14 -11.37 -12.82
CA ALA A 8 11.25 -12.63 -12.11
C ALA A 8 12.72 -13.05 -12.08
N PHE A 9 13.21 -13.49 -10.91
CA PHE A 9 14.54 -14.05 -10.73
C PHE A 9 14.39 -15.54 -10.45
N ALA A 10 15.04 -16.39 -11.25
CA ALA A 10 15.01 -17.84 -11.12
C ALA A 10 16.27 -18.46 -11.75
N SER A 11 16.46 -19.77 -11.60
CA SER A 11 17.52 -20.49 -12.29
C SER A 11 17.33 -20.47 -13.81
N GLU A 12 18.42 -20.63 -14.56
CA GLU A 12 18.41 -20.58 -16.03
C GLU A 12 17.37 -21.54 -16.63
N ALA A 13 17.34 -22.78 -16.15
CA ALA A 13 16.37 -23.79 -16.58
C ALA A 13 14.90 -23.36 -16.37
N ILE A 14 14.60 -22.65 -15.28
CA ILE A 14 13.24 -22.13 -15.03
C ILE A 14 12.95 -20.93 -15.94
N VAL A 15 13.94 -20.04 -16.14
CA VAL A 15 13.80 -18.86 -17.01
C VAL A 15 13.53 -19.27 -18.46
N GLU A 16 14.20 -20.32 -18.96
CA GLU A 16 13.93 -20.88 -20.29
C GLU A 16 12.47 -21.33 -20.43
N LEU A 17 11.95 -22.07 -19.45
CA LEU A 17 10.54 -22.50 -19.44
C LEU A 17 9.58 -21.30 -19.41
N LEU A 18 9.88 -20.28 -18.61
CA LEU A 18 9.07 -19.06 -18.54
C LEU A 18 9.10 -18.27 -19.86
N ASN A 19 10.23 -18.25 -20.56
CA ASN A 19 10.35 -17.57 -21.84
C ASN A 19 9.54 -18.27 -22.95
N ASN A 20 9.39 -19.59 -22.89
CA ASN A 20 8.58 -20.35 -23.86
C ASN A 20 7.08 -20.00 -23.81
N VAL A 21 6.57 -19.59 -22.64
CA VAL A 21 5.15 -19.18 -22.46
C VAL A 21 4.93 -17.67 -22.57
N LYS A 22 6.00 -16.88 -22.60
CA LYS A 22 5.94 -15.42 -22.62
C LYS A 22 5.62 -14.91 -24.03
N MET A 23 4.65 -14.00 -24.13
CA MET A 23 4.33 -13.35 -25.41
C MET A 23 5.53 -12.55 -25.94
N PRO A 24 5.83 -12.61 -27.26
CA PRO A 24 6.83 -11.74 -27.86
C PRO A 24 6.41 -10.27 -27.70
N TYR A 25 7.36 -9.40 -27.35
CA TYR A 25 7.16 -7.95 -27.18
C TYR A 25 6.09 -7.53 -26.15
N ASN A 26 6.07 -8.16 -24.98
CA ASN A 26 5.07 -7.92 -23.95
C ASN A 26 5.25 -6.62 -23.11
N ILE A 27 6.31 -5.82 -23.35
CA ILE A 27 6.56 -4.56 -22.64
C ILE A 27 6.85 -3.44 -23.64
N SER A 28 6.11 -2.34 -23.56
CA SER A 28 6.28 -1.19 -24.45
C SER A 28 7.61 -0.47 -24.22
N LYS A 29 8.13 0.19 -25.26
CA LYS A 29 9.38 0.99 -25.19
C LYS A 29 9.31 2.08 -24.12
N LEU A 30 8.15 2.72 -23.95
CA LEU A 30 7.93 3.73 -22.90
C LEU A 30 8.04 3.13 -21.49
N ASN A 31 7.44 1.96 -21.27
CA ASN A 31 7.52 1.27 -19.97
C ASN A 31 8.95 0.81 -19.67
N GLN A 32 9.68 0.33 -20.68
CA GLN A 32 11.10 -0.04 -20.53
C GLN A 32 11.95 1.18 -20.14
N LYS A 33 11.79 2.31 -20.83
CA LYS A 33 12.51 3.55 -20.53
C LYS A 33 12.24 4.04 -19.11
N ALA A 34 10.96 4.12 -18.71
CA ALA A 34 10.58 4.55 -17.37
C ALA A 34 11.13 3.63 -16.26
N ALA A 35 11.21 2.32 -16.52
CA ALA A 35 11.78 1.37 -15.57
C ALA A 35 13.30 1.58 -15.41
N LEU A 36 14.03 1.82 -16.51
CA LEU A 36 15.47 2.10 -16.46
C LEU A 36 15.78 3.41 -15.71
N GLU A 37 15.06 4.49 -16.03
CA GLU A 37 15.20 5.77 -15.33
C GLU A 37 14.94 5.64 -13.82
N ALA A 38 13.93 4.86 -13.43
CA ALA A 38 13.63 4.61 -12.02
C ALA A 38 14.71 3.78 -11.31
N LEU A 39 15.37 2.85 -12.01
CA LEU A 39 16.46 2.03 -11.45
C LEU A 39 17.76 2.81 -11.27
N GLU A 40 18.01 3.82 -12.11
CA GLU A 40 19.20 4.68 -12.01
C GLU A 40 19.10 5.68 -10.86
N ASN A 41 17.89 6.11 -10.50
CA ASN A 41 17.67 7.13 -9.46
C ASN A 41 17.60 6.53 -8.04
N GLN A 42 18.72 6.00 -7.58
CA GLN A 42 18.82 5.35 -6.26
C GLN A 42 18.60 6.31 -5.08
N SER A 43 18.95 7.59 -5.22
CA SER A 43 18.82 8.58 -4.14
C SER A 43 17.35 8.88 -3.85
N GLU A 44 16.53 9.11 -4.88
CA GLU A 44 15.09 9.33 -4.72
C GLU A 44 14.40 8.07 -4.20
N PHE A 45 14.81 6.89 -4.67
CA PHE A 45 14.30 5.62 -4.16
C PHE A 45 14.54 5.46 -2.65
N LYS A 46 15.77 5.71 -2.17
CA LYS A 46 16.09 5.66 -0.74
C LYS A 46 15.30 6.67 0.08
N LYS A 47 15.19 7.91 -0.41
CA LYS A 47 14.39 8.96 0.23
C LYS A 47 12.92 8.54 0.37
N ASN A 48 12.33 7.95 -0.67
CA ASN A 48 10.95 7.47 -0.64
C ASN A 48 10.77 6.33 0.37
N ILE A 49 11.74 5.42 0.49
CA ILE A 49 11.72 4.38 1.52
C ILE A 49 11.71 5.00 2.92
N GLU A 50 12.63 5.93 3.21
CA GLU A 50 12.71 6.59 4.51
C GLU A 50 11.41 7.30 4.89
N ILE A 51 10.81 8.02 3.95
CA ILE A 51 9.52 8.68 4.16
C ILE A 51 8.44 7.65 4.50
N ILE A 52 8.31 6.58 3.72
CA ILE A 52 7.29 5.55 3.94
C ILE A 52 7.49 4.87 5.30
N LEU A 53 8.74 4.59 5.70
CA LEU A 53 9.03 3.95 6.98
C LEU A 53 8.65 4.86 8.15
N ASN A 54 9.07 6.13 8.12
CA ASN A 54 8.75 7.10 9.16
C ASN A 54 7.23 7.33 9.27
N GLU A 55 6.56 7.51 8.13
CA GLU A 55 5.11 7.70 8.08
C GLU A 55 4.34 6.46 8.54
N LYS A 56 4.84 5.26 8.23
CA LYS A 56 4.24 4.01 8.71
C LYS A 56 4.29 3.94 10.24
N GLU A 57 5.42 4.28 10.86
CA GLU A 57 5.55 4.31 12.31
C GLU A 57 4.64 5.34 12.96
N ASN A 58 4.57 6.55 12.41
CA ASN A 58 3.68 7.61 12.89
C ASN A 58 2.22 7.19 12.80
N LEU A 59 1.83 6.58 11.67
CA LEU A 59 0.47 6.10 11.46
C LEU A 59 0.10 4.96 12.41
N ILE A 60 1.02 4.01 12.67
CA ILE A 60 0.80 2.94 13.66
C ILE A 60 0.56 3.52 15.04
N LYS A 61 1.40 4.47 15.50
CA LYS A 61 1.25 5.11 16.81
C LYS A 61 -0.11 5.80 16.92
N ALA A 62 -0.44 6.67 15.96
CA ALA A 62 -1.68 7.44 15.99
C ALA A 62 -2.95 6.57 15.86
N LEU A 63 -2.89 5.47 15.11
CA LEU A 63 -4.01 4.52 15.02
C LEU A 63 -4.18 3.72 16.32
N SER A 64 -3.10 3.43 17.04
CA SER A 64 -3.14 2.68 18.30
C SER A 64 -3.83 3.45 19.41
N ASP A 65 -3.88 4.78 19.31
CA ASP A 65 -4.57 5.66 20.28
C ASP A 65 -6.09 5.72 20.06
N LEU A 66 -6.61 5.19 18.95
CA LEU A 66 -8.04 5.20 18.62
C LEU A 66 -8.74 3.97 19.22
N LYS A 67 -9.79 4.18 20.01
CA LYS A 67 -10.64 3.16 20.61
C LYS A 67 -11.37 2.29 19.58
N LEU A 68 -11.68 2.85 18.41
CA LEU A 68 -12.31 2.09 17.32
C LEU A 68 -11.37 1.06 16.65
N VAL A 69 -10.06 1.15 16.90
CA VAL A 69 -9.05 0.20 16.41
C VAL A 69 -8.90 -0.92 17.44
N LYS A 70 -9.16 -2.16 17.02
CA LYS A 70 -8.96 -3.35 17.86
C LYS A 70 -7.56 -3.90 17.78
N ARG A 71 -7.00 -3.90 16.57
CA ARG A 71 -5.69 -4.52 16.31
C ARG A 71 -5.05 -3.93 15.06
N ILE A 72 -3.75 -3.72 15.11
CA ILE A 72 -2.91 -3.42 13.95
C ILE A 72 -2.02 -4.64 13.71
N TYR A 73 -2.07 -5.23 12.51
CA TYR A 73 -1.21 -6.35 12.16
C TYR A 73 0.19 -5.86 11.76
N PRO A 74 1.27 -6.57 12.14
CA PRO A 74 2.62 -6.25 11.69
C PRO A 74 2.71 -6.17 10.16
N SER A 75 3.49 -5.22 9.65
CA SER A 75 3.63 -5.01 8.22
C SER A 75 5.02 -4.55 7.83
N ASP A 76 5.62 -5.29 6.90
CA ASP A 76 6.85 -4.93 6.18
C ASP A 76 6.58 -4.28 4.82
N ALA A 77 5.31 -3.99 4.52
CA ALA A 77 4.88 -3.35 3.28
C ALA A 77 4.57 -1.84 3.48
N ASN A 78 4.19 -1.17 2.39
CA ASN A 78 3.70 0.22 2.39
C ASN A 78 2.20 0.33 2.73
N PHE A 79 1.64 -0.62 3.45
CA PHE A 79 0.25 -0.62 3.90
C PHE A 79 0.13 -1.29 5.26
N LEU A 80 -0.90 -0.96 6.01
CA LEU A 80 -1.27 -1.59 7.27
C LEU A 80 -2.58 -2.37 7.07
N LEU A 81 -2.70 -3.51 7.73
CA LEU A 81 -3.98 -4.18 7.91
C LEU A 81 -4.44 -3.87 9.33
N VAL A 82 -5.62 -3.26 9.45
CA VAL A 82 -6.16 -2.76 10.71
C VAL A 82 -7.53 -3.35 10.94
N GLU A 83 -7.70 -3.97 12.10
CA GLU A 83 -8.97 -4.51 12.58
C GLU A 83 -9.72 -3.43 13.36
N PHE A 84 -10.97 -3.22 12.99
CA PHE A 84 -11.87 -2.26 13.61
C PHE A 84 -13.02 -2.98 14.33
N GLU A 85 -13.81 -2.26 15.12
CA GLU A 85 -15.02 -2.87 15.71
C GLU A 85 -16.03 -3.30 14.64
N ASN A 86 -16.25 -2.44 13.64
CA ASN A 86 -17.14 -2.69 12.49
C ASN A 86 -16.54 -2.07 11.22
N ALA A 87 -15.73 -2.87 10.50
CA ALA A 87 -15.02 -2.38 9.31
C ALA A 87 -15.95 -1.87 8.20
N ASN A 88 -17.12 -2.46 8.00
CA ASN A 88 -18.03 -2.01 6.94
C ASN A 88 -18.58 -0.63 7.22
N LYS A 89 -18.95 -0.35 8.48
CA LYS A 89 -19.39 0.98 8.92
C LYS A 89 -18.26 1.99 8.79
N ILE A 90 -17.09 1.72 9.39
CA ILE A 90 -15.94 2.62 9.33
C ILE A 90 -15.54 2.91 7.88
N TYR A 91 -15.50 1.88 7.02
CA TYR A 91 -15.20 2.06 5.60
C TYR A 91 -16.19 3.01 4.91
N LYS A 92 -17.50 2.83 5.17
CA LYS A 92 -18.53 3.70 4.60
C LYS A 92 -18.37 5.14 5.07
N ASP A 93 -18.17 5.34 6.37
CA ASP A 93 -18.01 6.67 6.98
C ASP A 93 -16.73 7.38 6.47
N LEU A 94 -15.66 6.63 6.18
CA LEU A 94 -14.46 7.15 5.51
C LEU A 94 -14.73 7.56 4.06
N VAL A 95 -15.48 6.74 3.30
CA VAL A 95 -15.85 7.06 1.91
C VAL A 95 -16.71 8.33 1.83
N GLU A 96 -17.63 8.53 2.78
CA GLU A 96 -18.44 9.74 2.89
C GLU A 96 -17.57 10.99 3.14
N GLN A 97 -16.44 10.83 3.85
CA GLN A 97 -15.42 11.86 4.04
C GLN A 97 -14.40 11.95 2.88
N LYS A 98 -14.66 11.28 1.74
CA LYS A 98 -13.81 11.21 0.54
C LYS A 98 -12.44 10.56 0.77
N ILE A 99 -12.33 9.69 1.78
CA ILE A 99 -11.10 8.93 2.07
C ILE A 99 -11.28 7.49 1.63
N ILE A 100 -10.49 7.09 0.64
CA ILE A 100 -10.61 5.77 0.03
C ILE A 100 -9.54 4.84 0.59
N THR A 101 -9.98 3.86 1.37
CA THR A 101 -9.16 2.74 1.84
C THR A 101 -9.57 1.45 1.12
N ARG A 102 -9.04 0.29 1.53
CA ARG A 102 -9.44 -1.00 0.96
C ARG A 102 -10.12 -1.86 2.01
N ASN A 103 -11.45 -1.96 1.96
CA ASN A 103 -12.19 -2.88 2.80
C ASN A 103 -11.77 -4.34 2.50
N ARG A 104 -11.40 -5.08 3.55
CA ARG A 104 -11.00 -6.49 3.49
C ARG A 104 -11.88 -7.38 4.37
N HIS A 105 -12.98 -6.87 4.92
CA HIS A 105 -13.89 -7.60 5.79
C HIS A 105 -14.32 -8.97 5.21
N SER A 106 -14.54 -9.06 3.89
CA SER A 106 -14.92 -10.32 3.23
C SER A 106 -13.81 -11.38 3.16
N LEU A 107 -12.55 -11.01 3.38
CA LEU A 107 -11.39 -11.90 3.35
C LEU A 107 -10.79 -12.10 4.74
N VAL A 108 -10.75 -11.02 5.53
CA VAL A 108 -10.26 -10.98 6.90
C VAL A 108 -11.27 -10.18 7.70
N ASN A 109 -11.95 -10.87 8.61
CA ASN A 109 -13.08 -10.30 9.34
C ASN A 109 -12.70 -8.96 9.99
N ASN A 110 -13.58 -7.98 9.85
CA ASN A 110 -13.44 -6.63 10.42
C ASN A 110 -12.13 -5.90 10.10
N CYS A 111 -11.45 -6.24 9.00
CA CYS A 111 -10.21 -5.57 8.62
C CYS A 111 -10.39 -4.60 7.44
N ILE A 112 -9.70 -3.47 7.54
CA ILE A 112 -9.47 -2.54 6.44
C ILE A 112 -7.97 -2.46 6.18
N ARG A 113 -7.57 -2.52 4.91
CA ARG A 113 -6.19 -2.28 4.50
C ARG A 113 -6.02 -0.81 4.14
N ILE A 114 -5.09 -0.16 4.82
CA ILE A 114 -4.77 1.26 4.70
C ILE A 114 -3.39 1.38 4.05
N THR A 115 -3.29 2.04 2.90
CA THR A 115 -1.99 2.35 2.29
C THR A 115 -1.35 3.50 3.06
N VAL A 116 -0.05 3.42 3.35
CA VAL A 116 0.71 4.53 3.91
C VAL A 116 0.92 5.56 2.80
N GLY A 117 0.26 6.71 2.94
CA GLY A 117 0.33 7.81 1.97
C GLY A 117 1.37 8.84 2.36
N THR A 118 1.23 10.02 1.75
CA THR A 118 1.94 11.23 2.16
C THR A 118 1.52 11.68 3.57
N PRO A 119 2.31 12.51 4.26
CA PRO A 119 1.96 13.01 5.59
C PRO A 119 0.58 13.67 5.66
N SER A 120 0.21 14.47 4.64
CA SER A 120 -1.10 15.12 4.58
C SER A 120 -2.25 14.15 4.35
N GLU A 121 -2.07 13.10 3.55
CA GLU A 121 -3.05 12.04 3.36
C GLU A 121 -3.25 11.22 4.65
N ASN A 122 -2.16 10.90 5.34
CA ASN A 122 -2.20 10.18 6.62
C ASN A 122 -2.89 11.02 7.70
N GLU A 123 -2.60 12.32 7.78
CA GLU A 123 -3.26 13.24 8.72
C GLU A 123 -4.76 13.36 8.43
N ALA A 124 -5.15 13.48 7.15
CA ALA A 124 -6.55 13.53 6.75
C ALA A 124 -7.31 12.25 7.15
N LEU A 125 -6.70 11.08 6.94
CA LEU A 125 -7.22 9.79 7.38
C LEU A 125 -7.43 9.76 8.91
N LEU A 126 -6.40 10.14 9.67
CA LEU A 126 -6.46 10.12 11.13
C LEU A 126 -7.52 11.07 11.68
N LYS A 127 -7.64 12.26 11.08
CA LYS A 127 -8.68 13.23 11.44
C LYS A 127 -10.08 12.66 11.18
N ALA A 128 -10.29 12.01 10.04
CA ALA A 128 -11.57 11.41 9.71
C ALA A 128 -11.94 10.26 10.64
N LEU A 129 -10.97 9.42 11.03
CA LEU A 129 -11.19 8.36 12.00
C LEU A 129 -11.55 8.93 13.39
N LYS A 130 -10.88 9.99 13.85
CA LYS A 130 -11.23 10.68 15.11
C LYS A 130 -12.64 11.26 15.10
N ASN A 131 -13.08 11.79 13.95
CA ASN A 131 -14.46 12.29 13.80
C ASN A 131 -15.50 11.17 13.87
N ILE A 132 -15.14 9.94 13.45
CA ILE A 132 -16.05 8.77 13.53
C ILE A 132 -16.10 8.21 14.96
N GLU A 133 -15.03 8.40 15.74
CA GLU A 133 -14.96 8.01 17.15
C GLU A 133 -15.77 8.92 18.08
N SER A 134 -15.91 10.20 17.71
CA SER A 134 -16.62 11.23 18.48
C SER A 134 -18.14 11.10 18.36
#